data_AF-A0A8B8G9M7-F1
#
_entry.id   AF-A0A8B8G9M7-F1
#
_cell.length_a   1.000
_cell.length_b   1.000
_cell.length_c   1.000
_cell.angle_alpha   90.00
_cell.angle_beta   90.00
_cell.angle_gamma   90.00
#
_symmetry.space_group_name_H-M   'P 1'
#
loop_
_entity.id
_entity.type
_entity.pdbx_description
1 polymer ?
#
loop_
_entity_poly.entity_id
_entity_poly.type
_entity_poly.pdbx_seq_one_letter_code
_entity_poly.pdbx_strand_id
1 'polypeptide(L)'
;MNKIEKVINKEIDPTTLRFGLSTLHAWIRFFEYFLHVSYRLDIKKWQVRGEDKGKFLSRKKMIQEKFKTIMGLKVDYVRSGGEGTSNDGNTSRRFFDDPSIAAEITGIKESLIIRCATILKAMSSGYEINKKIFSEYAIETAKLLVKEYPWYYMPASVHKILLHGSSVISAALLPIGQMSEEAQEARNKDLKNIRENYTRKCSRIKTNVDLLHGLLVSSDPLISSLRKLPSKKMSSFSTEVLQLLTAIEPTYDLAENSSSDEN
;
A
#
# COMPACT_ATOMS: atom_id res chain seq x y z
N MET A 1 14.53 3.15 16.51
CA MET A 1 13.75 3.55 15.32
C MET A 1 13.92 5.02 14.98
N ASN A 2 13.71 5.98 15.88
CA ASN A 2 13.77 7.42 15.54
C ASN A 2 15.21 8.00 15.41
N LYS A 3 16.26 7.23 15.71
CA LYS A 3 17.67 7.65 15.51
C LYS A 3 18.11 7.35 14.07
N ILE A 4 17.67 8.17 13.13
CA ILE A 4 17.80 7.92 11.68
C ILE A 4 19.26 7.71 11.28
N GLU A 5 20.17 8.59 11.69
CA GLU A 5 21.60 8.53 11.32
C GLU A 5 22.27 7.21 11.75
N LYS A 6 21.93 6.72 12.95
CA LYS A 6 22.46 5.44 13.44
C LYS A 6 21.95 4.25 12.64
N VAL A 7 20.75 4.35 12.07
CA VAL A 7 20.14 3.26 11.31
C VAL A 7 20.65 3.23 9.87
N ILE A 8 20.84 4.39 9.25
CA ILE A 8 21.41 4.50 7.90
C ILE A 8 22.82 3.90 7.84
N ASN A 9 23.62 4.12 8.89
CA ASN A 9 24.99 3.59 8.97
C ASN A 9 25.05 2.12 9.39
N LYS A 10 23.92 1.46 9.64
CA LYS A 10 23.90 0.06 10.05
C LYS A 10 24.00 -0.83 8.81
N GLU A 11 24.87 -1.83 8.88
CA GLU A 11 24.97 -2.84 7.83
C GLU A 11 23.64 -3.59 7.64
N ILE A 12 23.31 -3.81 6.39
CA ILE A 12 22.09 -4.51 5.96
C ILE A 12 22.47 -5.95 5.67
N ASP A 13 21.78 -6.89 6.31
CA ASP A 13 21.89 -8.32 5.97
C ASP A 13 21.23 -8.58 4.60
N PRO A 14 22.00 -8.93 3.55
CA PRO A 14 21.47 -9.11 2.20
C PRO A 14 20.42 -10.22 2.12
N THR A 15 20.49 -11.23 3.00
CA THR A 15 19.53 -12.36 2.99
C THR A 15 18.11 -11.93 3.33
N THR A 16 17.95 -10.79 3.99
CA THR A 16 16.64 -10.24 4.38
C THR A 16 15.95 -9.45 3.26
N LEU A 17 16.67 -9.07 2.21
CA LEU A 17 16.12 -8.28 1.11
C LEU A 17 15.12 -9.08 0.26
N ARG A 18 15.24 -10.42 0.25
CA ARG A 18 14.32 -11.34 -0.43
C ARG A 18 12.86 -11.24 0.01
N PHE A 19 12.60 -10.70 1.20
CA PHE A 19 11.24 -10.52 1.72
C PHE A 19 10.49 -9.35 1.06
N GLY A 20 11.15 -8.56 0.22
CA GLY A 20 10.51 -7.52 -0.59
C GLY A 20 9.80 -6.43 0.23
N LEU A 21 8.93 -5.69 -0.45
CA LEU A 21 8.03 -4.70 0.15
C LEU A 21 6.60 -5.06 -0.24
N SER A 22 5.73 -5.13 0.75
CA SER A 22 4.31 -5.37 0.55
C SER A 22 3.60 -4.04 0.35
N THR A 23 3.07 -3.81 -0.86
CA THR A 23 2.48 -2.52 -1.24
C THR A 23 1.11 -2.31 -0.60
N LEU A 24 0.28 -3.35 -0.48
CA LEU A 24 -1.03 -3.25 0.18
C LEU A 24 -0.86 -2.84 1.64
N HIS A 25 0.01 -3.56 2.34
CA HIS A 25 0.25 -3.28 3.75
C HIS A 25 1.02 -1.96 3.93
N ALA A 26 1.79 -1.50 2.95
CA ALA A 26 2.37 -0.16 3.02
C ALA A 26 1.28 0.91 3.16
N TRP A 27 0.26 0.90 2.29
CA TRP A 27 -0.87 1.83 2.38
C TRP A 27 -1.55 1.79 3.75
N ILE A 28 -1.88 0.59 4.23
CA ILE A 28 -2.57 0.38 5.51
C ILE A 28 -1.71 0.85 6.68
N ARG A 29 -0.42 0.51 6.71
CA ARG A 29 0.47 0.84 7.84
C ARG A 29 0.80 2.32 7.92
N PHE A 30 0.94 3.01 6.79
CA PHE A 30 1.09 4.47 6.79
C PHE A 30 -0.21 5.17 7.23
N PHE A 31 -1.37 4.68 6.81
CA PHE A 31 -2.65 5.19 7.28
C PHE A 31 -2.82 5.00 8.79
N GLU A 32 -2.59 3.78 9.31
CA GLU A 32 -2.63 3.47 10.74
C GLU A 32 -1.66 4.32 11.56
N TYR A 33 -0.45 4.55 11.01
CA TYR A 33 0.52 5.44 11.62
C TYR A 33 -0.04 6.85 11.82
N PHE A 34 -0.60 7.45 10.77
CA PHE A 34 -1.18 8.79 10.86
C PHE A 34 -2.39 8.84 11.80
N LEU A 35 -3.27 7.83 11.79
CA LEU A 35 -4.36 7.75 12.75
C LEU A 35 -3.85 7.72 14.19
N HIS A 36 -2.86 6.88 14.46
CA HIS A 36 -2.34 6.72 15.82
C HIS A 36 -1.56 7.93 16.32
N VAL A 37 -0.84 8.64 15.43
CA VAL A 37 -0.28 9.95 15.75
C VAL A 37 -1.42 10.93 16.03
N SER A 38 -2.42 10.98 15.16
CA SER A 38 -3.57 11.87 15.31
C SER A 38 -4.28 11.69 16.65
N TYR A 39 -4.57 10.45 17.06
CA TYR A 39 -5.24 10.15 18.35
C TYR A 39 -4.45 10.60 19.58
N ARG A 40 -3.15 10.86 19.43
CA ARG A 40 -2.23 11.19 20.51
C ARG A 40 -1.71 12.62 20.44
N LEU A 41 -2.19 13.45 19.52
CA LEU A 41 -1.73 14.85 19.38
C LEU A 41 -1.86 15.66 20.68
N ASP A 42 -2.87 15.37 21.50
CA ASP A 42 -3.11 16.05 22.78
C ASP A 42 -2.24 15.51 23.93
N ILE A 43 -1.77 14.27 23.81
CA ILE A 43 -1.01 13.57 24.87
C ILE A 43 0.50 13.66 24.61
N LYS A 44 0.91 13.60 23.33
CA LYS A 44 2.29 13.61 22.86
C LYS A 44 3.17 12.56 23.53
N LYS A 45 2.64 11.35 23.70
CA LYS A 45 3.35 10.16 24.23
C LYS A 45 3.07 8.96 23.34
N TRP A 46 4.07 8.10 23.16
CA TRP A 46 3.91 6.85 22.41
C TRP A 46 2.94 5.89 23.11
N GLN A 47 3.22 5.57 24.38
CA GLN A 47 2.39 4.70 25.21
C GLN A 47 1.31 5.52 25.92
N VAL A 48 0.07 5.06 25.80
CA VAL A 48 -1.08 5.62 26.51
C VAL A 48 -1.36 4.72 27.72
N ARG A 49 -1.17 5.26 28.93
CA ARG A 49 -1.37 4.55 30.21
C ARG A 49 -2.11 5.45 31.20
N GLY A 50 -2.85 4.85 32.12
CA GLY A 50 -3.56 5.56 33.19
C GLY A 50 -4.53 6.62 32.66
N GLU A 51 -4.42 7.84 33.20
CA GLU A 51 -5.31 8.98 32.93
C GLU A 51 -5.34 9.42 31.45
N ASP A 52 -4.26 9.17 30.70
CA ASP A 52 -4.17 9.52 29.28
C ASP A 52 -5.16 8.70 28.40
N LYS A 53 -5.67 7.57 28.92
CA LYS A 53 -6.60 6.70 28.19
C LYS A 53 -7.93 7.40 27.88
N GLY A 54 -8.43 8.23 28.79
CA GLY A 54 -9.67 8.99 28.57
C GLY A 54 -9.54 9.95 27.39
N LYS A 55 -8.49 10.78 27.40
CA LYS A 55 -8.20 11.74 26.32
C LYS A 55 -8.02 11.05 24.97
N PHE A 56 -7.29 9.93 24.96
CA PHE A 56 -7.07 9.13 23.76
C PHE A 56 -8.40 8.60 23.17
N LEU A 57 -9.26 8.02 24.00
CA LEU A 57 -10.53 7.46 23.54
C LEU A 57 -11.49 8.55 23.02
N SER A 58 -11.56 9.69 23.72
CA SER A 58 -12.37 10.83 23.28
C SER A 58 -11.90 11.36 21.91
N ARG A 59 -10.59 11.55 21.74
CA ARG A 59 -10.02 12.01 20.47
C ARG A 59 -10.19 10.99 19.35
N LYS A 60 -9.96 9.70 19.64
CA LYS A 60 -10.20 8.61 18.68
C LYS A 60 -11.65 8.63 18.19
N LYS A 61 -12.63 8.70 19.09
CA LYS A 61 -14.06 8.74 18.73
C LYS A 61 -14.40 9.97 17.89
N MET A 62 -13.87 11.14 18.25
CA MET A 62 -14.06 12.37 17.47
C MET A 62 -13.56 12.21 16.02
N ILE A 63 -12.35 11.68 15.84
CA ILE A 63 -11.76 11.49 14.50
C ILE A 63 -12.52 10.43 13.71
N GLN A 64 -12.94 9.33 14.35
CA GLN A 64 -13.75 8.30 13.69
C GLN A 64 -15.07 8.86 13.17
N GLU A 65 -15.78 9.68 13.96
CA GLU A 65 -17.02 10.31 13.51
C GLU A 65 -16.76 11.32 12.39
N LYS A 66 -15.69 12.12 12.44
CA LYS A 66 -15.31 13.04 11.34
C LYS A 66 -15.03 12.30 10.03
N PHE A 67 -14.31 11.18 10.06
CA PHE A 67 -14.09 10.36 8.86
C PHE A 67 -15.39 9.81 8.29
N LYS A 68 -16.31 9.41 9.17
CA LYS A 68 -17.62 8.90 8.77
C LYS A 68 -18.52 9.98 8.19
N THR A 69 -18.55 11.18 8.77
CA THR A 69 -19.43 12.26 8.33
C THR A 69 -18.91 12.96 7.07
N ILE A 70 -17.60 13.25 7.00
CA ILE A 70 -17.01 14.02 5.91
C ILE A 70 -16.66 13.11 4.72
N MET A 71 -16.02 11.97 4.96
CA MET A 71 -15.54 11.08 3.88
C MET A 71 -16.42 9.84 3.67
N GLY A 72 -17.41 9.60 4.52
CA GLY A 72 -18.21 8.37 4.47
C GLY A 72 -17.41 7.12 4.85
N LEU A 73 -16.28 7.26 5.56
CA LEU A 73 -15.35 6.17 5.86
C LEU A 73 -15.52 5.67 7.30
N LYS A 74 -15.60 4.35 7.47
CA LYS A 74 -15.52 3.70 8.79
C LYS A 74 -14.07 3.34 9.08
N VAL A 75 -13.47 3.98 10.07
CA VAL A 75 -12.04 3.86 10.35
C VAL A 75 -11.81 3.30 11.76
N ASP A 76 -10.86 2.37 11.90
CA ASP A 76 -10.40 1.78 13.16
C ASP A 76 -11.53 1.13 14.00
N TYR A 77 -12.50 0.52 13.32
CA TYR A 77 -13.53 -0.35 13.91
C TYR A 77 -13.11 -1.82 13.79
N VAL A 78 -13.34 -2.59 14.85
CA VAL A 78 -13.13 -4.05 14.81
C VAL A 78 -14.23 -4.68 13.95
N ARG A 79 -13.87 -5.60 13.05
CA ARG A 79 -14.86 -6.31 12.24
C ARG A 79 -15.59 -7.37 13.08
N SER A 80 -16.86 -7.62 12.76
CA SER A 80 -17.65 -8.69 13.38
C SER A 80 -16.94 -10.03 13.18
N GLY A 81 -16.58 -10.70 14.29
CA GLY A 81 -15.76 -11.92 14.29
C GLY A 81 -14.40 -11.79 14.98
N GLY A 82 -14.00 -10.58 15.37
CA GLY A 82 -12.81 -10.34 16.21
C GLY A 82 -11.48 -10.27 15.46
N GLU A 83 -11.48 -10.55 14.16
CA GLU A 83 -10.28 -10.50 13.31
C GLU A 83 -10.31 -9.32 12.34
N GLY A 84 -9.22 -8.56 12.33
CA GLY A 84 -9.04 -7.41 11.44
C GLY A 84 -9.79 -6.15 11.87
N THR A 85 -9.44 -5.05 11.22
CA THR A 85 -10.06 -3.73 11.42
C THR A 85 -10.75 -3.28 10.14
N SER A 86 -11.49 -2.18 10.21
CA SER A 86 -12.04 -1.52 9.03
C SER A 86 -10.97 -0.81 8.18
N ASN A 87 -9.70 -0.82 8.60
CA ASN A 87 -8.58 -0.24 7.88
C ASN A 87 -8.10 -1.20 6.79
N ASP A 88 -8.83 -1.25 5.69
CA ASP A 88 -8.42 -1.99 4.50
C ASP A 88 -7.72 -1.09 3.47
N GLY A 89 -7.23 -1.71 2.38
CA GLY A 89 -6.55 -0.99 1.30
C GLY A 89 -7.44 0.09 0.66
N ASN A 90 -8.76 -0.13 0.57
CA ASN A 90 -9.67 0.87 0.00
C ASN A 90 -9.81 2.09 0.91
N THR A 91 -9.98 1.87 2.21
CA THR A 91 -10.04 2.95 3.20
C THR A 91 -8.74 3.75 3.21
N SER A 92 -7.60 3.05 3.14
CA SER A 92 -6.28 3.68 3.14
C SER A 92 -6.03 4.51 1.88
N ARG A 93 -6.37 4.01 0.69
CA ARG A 93 -6.23 4.77 -0.58
C ARG A 93 -7.09 6.04 -0.56
N ARG A 94 -8.36 5.94 -0.15
CA ARG A 94 -9.24 7.11 -0.04
C ARG A 94 -8.70 8.17 0.93
N PHE A 95 -8.01 7.77 2.00
CA PHE A 95 -7.35 8.71 2.91
C PHE A 95 -6.23 9.51 2.22
N PHE A 96 -5.45 8.87 1.35
CA PHE A 96 -4.31 9.52 0.66
C PHE A 96 -4.68 10.18 -0.67
N ASP A 97 -5.88 9.92 -1.20
CA ASP A 97 -6.38 10.57 -2.42
C ASP A 97 -6.74 12.04 -2.17
N ASP A 98 -7.22 12.39 -0.96
CA ASP A 98 -7.57 13.75 -0.55
C ASP A 98 -6.76 14.24 0.67
N PRO A 99 -5.46 14.59 0.52
CA PRO A 99 -4.59 14.97 1.63
C PRO A 99 -5.08 16.17 2.44
N SER A 100 -5.74 17.13 1.80
CA SER A 100 -6.28 18.34 2.45
C SER A 100 -7.35 18.00 3.49
N ILE A 101 -8.36 17.20 3.10
CA ILE A 101 -9.42 16.74 4.00
C ILE A 101 -8.82 15.83 5.09
N ALA A 102 -7.90 14.94 4.72
CA ALA A 102 -7.22 14.07 5.67
C ALA A 102 -6.45 14.88 6.74
N ALA A 103 -5.76 15.95 6.34
CA ALA A 103 -5.06 16.86 7.24
C ALA A 103 -6.03 17.59 8.18
N GLU A 104 -7.16 18.09 7.66
CA GLU A 104 -8.19 18.76 8.45
C GLU A 104 -8.78 17.82 9.53
N ILE A 105 -9.12 16.59 9.15
CA ILE A 105 -9.70 15.61 10.07
C ILE A 105 -8.70 15.19 11.14
N THR A 106 -7.46 14.89 10.74
CA THR A 106 -6.46 14.31 11.64
C THR A 106 -5.67 15.36 12.43
N GLY A 107 -5.64 16.62 11.98
CA GLY A 107 -4.78 17.66 12.54
C GLY A 107 -3.29 17.43 12.24
N ILE A 108 -2.97 16.64 11.22
CA ILE A 108 -1.60 16.35 10.78
C ILE A 108 -1.26 17.30 9.63
N LYS A 109 0.02 17.69 9.51
CA LYS A 109 0.46 18.57 8.42
C LYS A 109 0.21 17.90 7.07
N GLU A 110 -0.52 18.59 6.21
CA GLU A 110 -0.87 18.13 4.86
C GLU A 110 0.36 17.72 4.05
N SER A 111 1.44 18.51 4.14
CA SER A 111 2.69 18.21 3.44
C SER A 111 3.27 16.83 3.79
N LEU A 112 3.13 16.35 5.03
CA LEU A 112 3.61 15.03 5.42
C LEU A 112 2.74 13.92 4.82
N ILE A 113 1.43 14.14 4.73
CA ILE A 113 0.49 13.21 4.12
C ILE A 113 0.77 13.10 2.62
N ILE A 114 0.96 14.24 1.94
CA ILE A 114 1.34 14.29 0.52
C ILE A 114 2.65 13.52 0.28
N ARG A 115 3.72 13.81 1.04
CA ARG A 115 5.00 13.12 0.85
C ARG A 115 4.89 11.60 1.00
N CYS A 116 4.14 11.13 2.01
CA CYS A 116 3.90 9.70 2.19
C CYS A 116 3.05 9.12 1.05
N ALA A 117 2.02 9.84 0.59
CA ALA A 117 1.22 9.45 -0.57
C ALA A 117 2.07 9.32 -1.83
N THR A 118 2.99 10.26 -2.08
CA THR A 118 3.91 10.22 -3.23
C THR A 118 4.79 8.97 -3.21
N ILE A 119 5.35 8.62 -2.06
CA ILE A 119 6.16 7.38 -1.88
C ILE A 119 5.31 6.14 -2.18
N LEU A 120 4.09 6.06 -1.62
CA LEU A 120 3.19 4.93 -1.79
C LEU A 120 2.71 4.78 -3.24
N LYS A 121 2.43 5.90 -3.92
CA LYS A 121 2.06 5.95 -5.35
C LYS A 121 3.22 5.48 -6.23
N ALA A 122 4.44 5.97 -5.99
CA ALA A 122 5.63 5.54 -6.73
C ALA A 122 5.87 4.04 -6.58
N MET A 123 5.81 3.50 -5.34
CA MET A 123 5.96 2.07 -5.09
C MET A 123 4.87 1.21 -5.75
N SER A 124 3.63 1.70 -5.78
CA SER A 124 2.49 0.97 -6.35
C SER A 124 2.32 1.17 -7.85
N SER A 125 3.17 1.98 -8.48
CA SER A 125 3.04 2.39 -9.88
C SER A 125 3.30 1.26 -10.88
N GLY A 126 4.15 0.30 -10.49
CA GLY A 126 4.61 -0.78 -11.37
C GLY A 126 5.72 -0.37 -12.36
N TYR A 127 6.21 0.87 -12.27
CA TYR A 127 7.34 1.38 -13.06
C TYR A 127 8.65 1.32 -12.27
N GLU A 128 9.77 1.40 -13.00
CA GLU A 128 11.10 1.50 -12.40
C GLU A 128 11.26 2.79 -11.60
N ILE A 129 11.81 2.66 -10.39
CA ILE A 129 11.98 3.77 -9.45
C ILE A 129 13.43 4.22 -9.45
N ASN A 130 13.68 5.53 -9.54
CA ASN A 130 15.02 6.08 -9.38
C ASN A 130 15.46 5.93 -7.93
N LYS A 131 16.32 4.94 -7.68
CA LYS A 131 16.76 4.49 -6.35
C LYS A 131 17.38 5.61 -5.52
N LYS A 132 18.16 6.49 -6.14
CA LYS A 132 18.85 7.59 -5.46
C LYS A 132 17.85 8.66 -5.03
N ILE A 133 17.05 9.15 -5.97
CA ILE A 133 16.04 10.18 -5.71
C ILE A 133 15.02 9.68 -4.69
N PHE A 134 14.56 8.44 -4.83
CA PHE A 134 13.66 7.80 -3.87
C PHE A 134 14.28 7.73 -2.47
N SER A 135 15.53 7.31 -2.34
CA SER A 135 16.22 7.21 -1.06
C SER A 135 16.32 8.58 -0.37
N GLU A 136 16.72 9.62 -1.10
CA GLU A 136 16.83 10.98 -0.58
C GLU A 136 15.48 11.49 -0.11
N TYR A 137 14.43 11.35 -0.95
CA TYR A 137 13.07 11.78 -0.64
C TYR A 137 12.48 11.03 0.58
N ALA A 138 12.73 9.72 0.69
CA ALA A 138 12.25 8.88 1.77
C ALA A 138 12.94 9.20 3.11
N ILE A 139 14.27 9.38 3.10
CA ILE A 139 15.05 9.75 4.28
C ILE A 139 14.67 11.15 4.76
N GLU A 140 14.50 12.12 3.85
CA GLU A 140 14.04 13.47 4.20
C GLU A 140 12.64 13.40 4.83
N THR A 141 11.72 12.61 4.26
CA THR A 141 10.39 12.40 4.83
C THR A 141 10.46 11.79 6.23
N ALA A 142 11.34 10.81 6.47
CA ALA A 142 11.56 10.25 7.80
C ALA A 142 12.07 11.31 8.80
N LYS A 143 13.02 12.17 8.38
CA LYS A 143 13.54 13.27 9.21
C LYS A 143 12.43 14.25 9.59
N LEU A 144 11.56 14.61 8.64
CA LEU A 144 10.42 15.49 8.89
C LEU A 144 9.41 14.84 9.86
N LEU A 145 9.09 13.55 9.69
CA LEU A 145 8.20 12.82 10.60
C LEU A 145 8.75 12.78 12.03
N VAL A 146 10.04 12.49 12.21
CA VAL A 146 10.68 12.46 13.53
C VAL A 146 10.78 13.86 14.15
N LYS A 147 11.00 14.90 13.33
CA LYS A 147 11.03 16.29 13.80
C LYS A 147 9.66 16.75 14.33
N GLU A 148 8.60 16.43 13.62
CA GLU A 148 7.23 16.86 13.96
C GLU A 148 6.60 16.00 15.06
N TYR A 149 6.88 14.70 15.04
CA TYR A 149 6.29 13.73 15.97
C TYR A 149 7.37 12.91 16.70
N PRO A 150 8.31 13.55 17.42
CA PRO A 150 9.44 12.85 18.05
C PRO A 150 9.02 11.84 19.12
N TRP A 151 7.85 12.07 19.71
CA TRP A 151 7.25 11.28 20.78
C TRP A 151 6.54 10.01 20.29
N TYR A 152 6.38 9.80 18.97
CA TYR A 152 5.78 8.60 18.41
C TYR A 152 6.80 7.85 17.55
N TYR A 153 6.95 6.55 17.77
CA TYR A 153 7.87 5.73 16.99
C TYR A 153 7.22 5.25 15.70
N MET A 154 7.94 5.36 14.58
CA MET A 154 7.50 4.79 13.30
C MET A 154 7.31 3.27 13.43
N PRO A 155 6.20 2.70 12.95
CA PRO A 155 6.00 1.26 12.85
C PRO A 155 7.09 0.61 11.98
N ALA A 156 7.36 -0.67 12.20
CA ALA A 156 8.41 -1.41 11.49
C ALA A 156 8.26 -1.33 9.95
N SER A 157 7.05 -1.41 9.41
CA SER A 157 6.81 -1.30 7.96
C SER A 157 7.12 0.10 7.42
N VAL A 158 6.66 1.15 8.11
CA VAL A 158 6.94 2.55 7.73
C VAL A 158 8.45 2.81 7.79
N HIS A 159 9.10 2.34 8.86
CA HIS A 159 10.54 2.42 9.03
C HIS A 159 11.31 1.68 7.92
N LYS A 160 10.91 0.44 7.60
CA LYS A 160 11.50 -0.36 6.52
C LYS A 160 11.41 0.36 5.18
N ILE A 161 10.25 0.92 4.85
CA ILE A 161 10.03 1.64 3.59
C ILE A 161 10.86 2.91 3.53
N LEU A 162 10.84 3.74 4.58
CA LEU A 162 11.51 5.04 4.53
C LEU A 162 13.04 4.95 4.62
N LEU A 163 13.58 3.99 5.35
CA LEU A 163 15.04 3.90 5.59
C LEU A 163 15.73 2.79 4.80
N HIS A 164 15.03 1.69 4.51
CA HIS A 164 15.60 0.53 3.81
C HIS A 164 14.92 0.27 2.46
N GLY A 165 13.91 1.08 2.08
CA GLY A 165 13.12 0.86 0.87
C GLY A 165 13.96 0.86 -0.39
N SER A 166 14.90 1.79 -0.52
CA SER A 166 15.80 1.87 -1.69
C SER A 166 16.69 0.61 -1.82
N SER A 167 17.21 0.08 -0.71
CA SER A 167 17.99 -1.16 -0.72
C SER A 167 17.16 -2.36 -1.15
N VAL A 168 15.91 -2.44 -0.71
CA VAL A 168 14.99 -3.52 -1.12
C VAL A 168 14.59 -3.37 -2.59
N ILE A 169 14.27 -2.15 -3.05
CA ILE A 169 13.99 -1.85 -4.46
C ILE A 169 15.19 -2.23 -5.33
N SER A 170 16.42 -1.98 -4.86
CA SER A 170 17.61 -2.31 -5.62
C SER A 170 17.89 -3.81 -5.73
N ALA A 171 17.43 -4.60 -4.77
CA ALA A 171 17.59 -6.05 -4.78
C ALA A 171 16.42 -6.78 -5.46
N ALA A 172 15.33 -6.07 -5.75
CA ALA A 172 14.17 -6.63 -6.45
C ALA A 172 14.50 -6.86 -7.93
N LEU A 173 14.00 -7.97 -8.48
CA LEU A 173 14.17 -8.32 -9.89
C LEU A 173 13.26 -7.49 -10.81
N LEU A 174 12.06 -7.16 -10.32
CA LEU A 174 11.03 -6.41 -11.04
C LEU A 174 10.60 -5.20 -10.20
N PRO A 175 9.98 -4.18 -10.82
CA PRO A 175 9.36 -3.09 -10.08
C PRO A 175 8.46 -3.61 -8.97
N ILE A 176 8.59 -3.01 -7.77
CA ILE A 176 7.88 -3.48 -6.57
C ILE A 176 6.36 -3.56 -6.77
N GLY A 177 5.77 -2.63 -7.51
CA GLY A 177 4.33 -2.66 -7.82
C GLY A 177 3.89 -3.89 -8.61
N GLN A 178 4.78 -4.49 -9.43
CA GLN A 178 4.53 -5.72 -10.16
C GLN A 178 4.71 -6.97 -9.28
N MET A 179 5.51 -6.89 -8.22
CA MET A 179 5.73 -7.96 -7.24
C MET A 179 4.73 -7.92 -6.08
N SER A 180 3.58 -7.26 -6.24
CA SER A 180 2.59 -7.05 -5.18
C SER A 180 1.83 -8.33 -4.79
N GLU A 181 1.58 -8.47 -3.49
CA GLU A 181 0.71 -9.49 -2.90
C GLU A 181 -0.78 -9.30 -3.23
N GLU A 182 -1.18 -8.08 -3.63
CA GLU A 182 -2.59 -7.74 -3.88
C GLU A 182 -3.24 -8.65 -4.94
N ALA A 183 -2.47 -8.99 -5.99
CA ALA A 183 -2.94 -9.86 -7.05
C ALA A 183 -3.29 -11.26 -6.52
N GLN A 184 -2.50 -11.78 -5.57
CA GLN A 184 -2.71 -13.09 -4.96
C GLN A 184 -3.83 -13.05 -3.92
N GLU A 185 -3.91 -12.01 -3.10
CA GLU A 185 -5.02 -11.84 -2.14
C GLU A 185 -6.37 -11.67 -2.83
N ALA A 186 -6.43 -10.99 -3.98
CA ALA A 186 -7.65 -10.84 -4.77
C ALA A 186 -8.22 -12.19 -5.23
N ARG A 187 -7.35 -13.21 -5.47
CA ARG A 187 -7.79 -14.57 -5.83
C ARG A 187 -8.60 -15.25 -4.74
N ASN A 188 -8.53 -14.80 -3.49
CA ASN A 188 -9.40 -15.33 -2.43
C ASN A 188 -10.89 -15.09 -2.71
N LYS A 189 -11.23 -14.01 -3.45
CA LYS A 189 -12.60 -13.76 -3.90
C LYS A 189 -13.04 -14.81 -4.92
N ASP A 190 -12.18 -15.10 -5.90
CA ASP A 190 -12.43 -16.15 -6.89
C ASP A 190 -12.54 -17.51 -6.24
N LEU A 191 -11.65 -17.82 -5.28
CA LEU A 191 -11.67 -19.09 -4.55
C LEU A 191 -13.01 -19.31 -3.85
N LYS A 192 -13.54 -18.29 -3.16
CA LYS A 192 -14.86 -18.35 -2.52
C LYS A 192 -15.97 -18.56 -3.55
N ASN A 193 -15.95 -17.79 -4.65
CA ASN A 193 -16.95 -17.88 -5.70
C ASN A 193 -16.94 -19.25 -6.43
N ILE A 194 -15.77 -19.72 -6.84
CA ILE A 194 -15.58 -21.04 -7.48
C ILE A 194 -16.04 -22.12 -6.53
N ARG A 195 -15.61 -22.07 -5.27
CA ARG A 195 -16.03 -23.03 -4.26
C ARG A 195 -17.54 -23.01 -4.11
N GLU A 196 -18.21 -21.87 -4.00
CA GLU A 196 -19.65 -21.83 -3.81
C GLU A 196 -20.44 -22.35 -5.01
N ASN A 197 -20.13 -21.85 -6.21
CA ASN A 197 -20.99 -21.98 -7.38
C ASN A 197 -20.54 -23.02 -8.42
N TYR A 198 -19.26 -23.42 -8.42
CA TYR A 198 -18.66 -24.18 -9.52
C TYR A 198 -18.03 -25.51 -9.08
N THR A 199 -18.28 -25.96 -7.85
CA THR A 199 -17.75 -27.25 -7.34
C THR A 199 -18.85 -28.23 -6.98
N ARG A 200 -18.61 -29.52 -7.24
CA ARG A 200 -19.51 -30.59 -6.80
C ARG A 200 -19.52 -30.68 -5.27
N LYS A 201 -20.72 -30.76 -4.69
CA LYS A 201 -20.97 -30.83 -3.23
C LYS A 201 -21.18 -32.24 -2.69
N CYS A 202 -20.83 -33.26 -3.48
CA CYS A 202 -20.98 -34.66 -3.08
C CYS A 202 -19.86 -35.17 -2.16
N SER A 203 -18.67 -34.57 -2.20
CA SER A 203 -17.53 -34.95 -1.36
C SER A 203 -16.51 -33.82 -1.30
N ARG A 204 -15.83 -33.66 -0.16
CA ARG A 204 -14.73 -32.70 0.02
C ARG A 204 -13.61 -32.91 -1.00
N ILE A 205 -13.30 -34.16 -1.35
CA ILE A 205 -12.25 -34.48 -2.33
C ILE A 205 -12.67 -33.95 -3.70
N LYS A 206 -13.91 -34.23 -4.12
CA LYS A 206 -14.44 -33.74 -5.41
C LYS A 206 -14.56 -32.22 -5.44
N THR A 207 -14.97 -31.59 -4.33
CA THR A 207 -14.97 -30.14 -4.19
C THR A 207 -13.57 -29.54 -4.41
N ASN A 208 -12.54 -30.12 -3.78
CA ASN A 208 -11.17 -29.61 -3.91
C ASN A 208 -10.59 -29.82 -5.32
N VAL A 209 -10.91 -30.95 -5.96
CA VAL A 209 -10.51 -31.21 -7.36
C VAL A 209 -11.13 -30.17 -8.30
N ASP A 210 -12.43 -29.92 -8.17
CA ASP A 210 -13.12 -28.92 -9.00
C ASP A 210 -12.60 -27.50 -8.76
N LEU A 211 -12.32 -27.18 -7.49
CA LEU A 211 -11.74 -25.89 -7.11
C LEU A 211 -10.38 -25.69 -7.77
N LEU A 212 -9.51 -26.70 -7.72
CA LEU A 212 -8.19 -26.65 -8.36
C LEU A 212 -8.32 -26.48 -9.87
N HIS A 213 -9.18 -27.26 -10.53
CA HIS A 213 -9.40 -27.11 -11.97
C HIS A 213 -9.94 -25.72 -12.34
N GLY A 214 -10.89 -25.18 -11.57
CA GLY A 214 -11.39 -23.82 -11.80
C GLY A 214 -10.31 -22.75 -11.64
N LEU A 215 -9.41 -22.92 -10.67
CA LEU A 215 -8.27 -22.03 -10.50
C LEU A 215 -7.28 -22.13 -11.67
N LEU A 216 -6.97 -23.34 -12.15
CA LEU A 216 -6.08 -23.56 -13.30
C LEU A 216 -6.62 -22.92 -14.58
N VAL A 217 -7.90 -23.17 -14.90
CA VAL A 217 -8.56 -22.58 -16.09
C VAL A 217 -8.58 -21.06 -16.00
N SER A 218 -8.85 -20.50 -14.83
CA SER A 218 -8.90 -19.04 -14.66
C SER A 218 -7.52 -18.37 -14.72
N SER A 219 -6.43 -19.08 -14.43
CA SER A 219 -5.05 -18.60 -14.56
C SER A 219 -4.33 -19.06 -15.83
N ASP A 220 -4.99 -19.79 -16.71
CA ASP A 220 -4.40 -20.27 -17.96
C ASP A 220 -4.04 -19.07 -18.86
N PRO A 221 -2.77 -18.91 -19.29
CA PRO A 221 -2.35 -17.76 -20.09
C PRO A 221 -3.04 -17.64 -21.45
N LEU A 222 -3.28 -18.77 -22.13
CA LEU A 222 -3.90 -18.80 -23.45
C LEU A 222 -5.38 -18.46 -23.36
N ILE A 223 -6.10 -19.04 -22.40
CA ILE A 223 -7.50 -18.68 -22.14
C ILE A 223 -7.57 -17.21 -21.71
N SER A 224 -6.63 -16.76 -20.89
CA SER A 224 -6.61 -15.39 -20.39
C SER A 224 -6.41 -14.35 -21.49
N SER A 225 -5.57 -14.61 -22.48
CA SER A 225 -5.33 -13.67 -23.59
C SER A 225 -6.55 -13.52 -24.51
N LEU A 226 -7.39 -14.55 -24.59
CA LEU A 226 -8.62 -14.54 -25.39
C LEU A 226 -9.83 -13.90 -24.66
N ARG A 227 -9.74 -13.67 -23.34
CA ARG A 227 -10.83 -13.07 -22.56
C ARG A 227 -10.96 -11.57 -22.83
N LYS A 228 -12.19 -11.12 -23.06
CA LYS A 228 -12.51 -9.68 -23.08
C LYS A 228 -12.39 -9.11 -21.67
N LEU A 229 -11.45 -8.19 -21.48
CA LEU A 229 -11.25 -7.50 -20.22
C LEU A 229 -11.99 -6.15 -20.20
N PRO A 230 -12.51 -5.72 -19.04
CA PRO A 230 -13.07 -4.38 -18.91
C PRO A 230 -11.98 -3.33 -19.07
N SER A 231 -12.34 -2.15 -19.60
CA SER A 231 -11.40 -1.04 -19.72
C SER A 231 -10.99 -0.52 -18.34
N LYS A 232 -9.69 -0.32 -18.15
CA LYS A 232 -9.14 0.23 -16.90
C LYS A 232 -9.06 1.75 -17.01
N LYS A 233 -9.59 2.45 -16.01
CA LYS A 233 -9.38 3.90 -15.88
C LYS A 233 -7.93 4.15 -15.49
N MET A 234 -7.21 4.94 -16.28
CA MET A 234 -5.86 5.40 -15.96
C MET A 234 -5.93 6.81 -15.37
N SER A 235 -5.40 6.97 -14.17
CA SER A 235 -5.18 8.29 -13.57
C SER A 235 -3.76 8.75 -13.88
N SER A 236 -3.58 10.04 -14.18
CA SER A 236 -2.24 10.62 -14.29
C SER A 236 -1.55 10.68 -12.93
N PHE A 237 -0.22 10.53 -12.94
CA PHE A 237 0.60 10.75 -11.75
C PHE A 237 0.86 12.24 -11.55
N SER A 238 1.06 12.65 -10.29
CA SER A 238 1.54 14.00 -9.99
C SER A 238 3.00 14.15 -10.44
N THR A 239 3.43 15.39 -10.61
CA THR A 239 4.81 15.73 -10.99
C THR A 239 5.83 15.17 -10.00
N GLU A 240 5.53 15.19 -8.70
CA GLU A 240 6.41 14.63 -7.66
C GLU A 240 6.55 13.11 -7.78
N VAL A 241 5.48 12.40 -8.13
CA VAL A 241 5.54 10.96 -8.35
C VAL A 241 6.39 10.67 -9.58
N LEU A 242 6.19 11.41 -10.68
CA LEU A 242 6.97 11.24 -11.91
C LEU A 242 8.46 11.48 -11.69
N GLN A 243 8.84 12.43 -10.82
CA GLN A 243 10.24 12.66 -10.45
C GLN A 243 10.89 11.47 -9.72
N LEU A 244 10.10 10.64 -9.03
CA LEU A 244 10.61 9.43 -8.37
C LEU A 244 10.75 8.25 -9.33
N LEU A 245 10.08 8.29 -10.49
CA LEU A 245 10.15 7.25 -11.50
C LEU A 245 11.32 7.51 -12.43
N THR A 246 11.93 6.43 -12.93
CA THR A 246 12.90 6.55 -14.02
C THR A 246 12.14 6.96 -15.28
N ALA A 247 12.70 7.90 -16.05
CA ALA A 247 12.10 8.28 -17.33
C ALA A 247 11.90 7.01 -18.17
N ILE A 248 10.69 6.83 -18.66
CA ILE A 248 10.39 5.76 -19.62
C ILE A 248 11.17 6.13 -20.86
N GLU A 249 12.26 5.41 -21.16
CA GLU A 249 12.74 5.40 -22.53
C GLU A 249 11.58 4.85 -23.37
N PRO A 250 11.12 5.58 -24.40
CA PRO A 250 10.11 5.04 -25.28
C PRO A 250 10.67 3.74 -25.83
N THR A 251 10.08 2.62 -25.44
CA THR A 251 10.34 1.35 -26.10
C THR A 251 10.00 1.60 -27.56
N TYR A 252 11.02 1.63 -28.41
CA TYR A 252 10.85 1.57 -29.85
C TYR A 252 10.14 0.25 -30.14
N ASP A 253 8.81 0.30 -30.26
CA ASP A 253 8.06 -0.73 -30.94
C ASP A 253 8.56 -0.69 -32.40
N LEU A 254 9.54 -1.53 -32.71
CA LEU A 254 9.83 -1.96 -34.08
C LEU A 254 8.66 -2.82 -34.55
N ALA A 255 7.55 -2.17 -34.85
CA ALA A 255 6.51 -2.69 -35.71
C ALA A 255 6.58 -1.95 -37.06
N GLU A 256 7.71 -2.13 -37.75
CA GLU A 256 7.78 -1.88 -39.19
C GLU A 256 7.48 -3.17 -39.95
N ASN A 257 6.45 -3.06 -40.78
CA ASN A 257 6.14 -3.81 -42.00
C ASN A 257 5.55 -5.22 -41.83
N SER A 258 4.47 -5.59 -42.52
CA SER A 258 3.92 -5.07 -43.77
C SER A 258 2.42 -5.35 -43.88
N SER A 259 1.67 -4.31 -44.22
CA SER A 259 0.50 -4.45 -45.08
C SER A 259 0.94 -5.08 -46.40
N SER A 260 0.37 -6.23 -46.73
CA SER A 260 0.16 -6.64 -48.11
C SER A 260 -1.28 -7.12 -48.20
N ASP A 261 -2.15 -6.20 -48.59
CA ASP A 261 -3.28 -6.53 -49.45
C ASP A 261 -2.74 -7.33 -50.64
N GLU A 262 -3.33 -8.49 -50.93
CA GLU A 262 -3.73 -8.90 -52.29
C GLU A 262 -4.34 -10.32 -52.29
N ASN A 263 -5.57 -10.38 -52.82
CA ASN A 263 -6.39 -11.52 -53.29
C ASN A 263 -7.16 -12.37 -52.26
#